data_AF-A0A6J8AK01-F1
#
_entry.id   AF-A0A6J8AK01-F1
#
_cell.length_a   1.000
_cell.length_b   1.000
_cell.length_c   1.000
_cell.angle_alpha   90.00
_cell.angle_beta   90.00
_cell.angle_gamma   90.00
#
_symmetry.space_group_name_H-M   'P 1'
#
loop_
_entity.id
_entity.type
_entity.pdbx_description
1 polymer ?
#
loop_
_entity_poly.entity_id
_entity_poly.type
_entity_poly.pdbx_seq_one_letter_code
_entity_poly.pdbx_strand_id
1 'polypeptide(L)'
;MHILVYLPVFIPLIGALVPVQNREDALIPFIVHEIEDLKGLVGDLKSKLESTKTKDNDFVEGLTTADKNIKELIERHDAQVAFYAKLSASLHGLSPHQTIIFDALVTTTQTSLYDTTTGIFTAPVSGMYVISWTANVDHQESQATELMINGRSKAWSFADTAGSEDRDYGSASQTVVLQVNKGENVWVRTGTNGKGDVSGNDYILIPLISALVPVQNKEDAVIHLVEHQYEELKALVEDLESKLESTEERNIEYADRLTSAEKIIRELSDSHEGHRRAFTESQVAFYAKLSGSLHGLSPHQTIKFDELVTNTSASLYDTATGIFIAPVSGMYVISWTANVNYKEAQATELVVNGVAKASSYADTARGGDGDYGSASQTVVLQVNKGEEVLVQTGTNGNGDVHGADYSTFSAFLLFPHS
;
A
#
# COMPACT_ATOMS: atom_id res chain seq x y z
N MET A 1 -53.49 -47.64 24.16
CA MET A 1 -53.33 -49.09 24.42
C MET A 1 -51.93 -49.48 23.99
N HIS A 2 -51.21 -50.27 24.79
CA HIS A 2 -49.74 -50.42 24.76
C HIS A 2 -48.97 -49.14 25.17
N ILE A 3 -47.74 -49.22 25.69
CA ILE A 3 -47.21 -49.92 26.89
C ILE A 3 -45.75 -49.42 27.10
N LEU A 4 -45.27 -49.31 28.34
CA LEU A 4 -43.87 -48.94 28.64
C LEU A 4 -42.92 -50.14 28.52
N VAL A 5 -41.67 -49.89 28.12
CA VAL A 5 -40.47 -50.63 28.57
C VAL A 5 -39.35 -49.60 28.85
N TYR A 6 -38.36 -49.94 29.68
CA TYR A 6 -37.45 -49.03 30.40
C TYR A 6 -36.02 -49.64 30.47
N LEU A 7 -35.02 -48.83 30.92
CA LEU A 7 -33.69 -49.22 31.47
C LEU A 7 -32.61 -49.69 30.48
N PRO A 8 -31.29 -49.66 30.83
CA PRO A 8 -30.59 -48.95 31.93
C PRO A 8 -29.33 -48.12 31.49
N VAL A 9 -28.62 -47.54 32.46
CA VAL A 9 -27.38 -46.72 32.37
C VAL A 9 -26.12 -47.54 32.69
N PHE A 10 -24.92 -47.13 32.22
CA PHE A 10 -23.63 -47.51 32.82
C PHE A 10 -22.54 -46.40 32.76
N ILE A 11 -21.65 -46.36 33.77
CA ILE A 11 -20.58 -45.37 34.08
C ILE A 11 -19.46 -46.16 34.83
N PRO A 12 -18.13 -46.06 34.52
CA PRO A 12 -17.22 -44.90 34.70
C PRO A 12 -16.39 -44.59 33.42
N LEU A 13 -15.41 -43.66 33.30
CA LEU A 13 -14.40 -42.99 34.17
C LEU A 13 -13.15 -43.84 34.56
N ILE A 14 -12.02 -43.16 34.85
CA ILE A 14 -10.67 -43.67 35.19
C ILE A 14 -9.81 -44.06 33.96
N GLY A 15 -8.52 -43.68 33.83
CA GLY A 15 -7.74 -42.71 34.61
C GLY A 15 -6.20 -42.79 34.42
N ALA A 16 -5.51 -41.71 34.85
CA ALA A 16 -4.12 -41.63 35.37
C ALA A 16 -2.86 -41.97 34.49
N LEU A 17 -2.19 -40.88 34.06
CA LEU A 17 -0.78 -40.49 34.38
C LEU A 17 0.44 -41.41 34.10
N VAL A 18 1.45 -40.83 33.40
CA VAL A 18 2.92 -41.11 33.43
C VAL A 18 3.35 -42.46 32.75
N PRO A 19 4.46 -42.54 31.96
CA PRO A 19 5.64 -41.66 31.89
C PRO A 19 5.93 -40.99 30.51
N VAL A 20 7.08 -40.28 30.46
CA VAL A 20 7.79 -39.81 29.25
C VAL A 20 8.86 -40.86 28.85
N GLN A 21 9.51 -40.68 27.70
CA GLN A 21 10.39 -41.63 26.96
C GLN A 21 9.60 -42.81 26.31
N ASN A 22 9.63 -43.05 25.00
CA ASN A 22 10.22 -42.30 23.87
C ASN A 22 9.11 -41.89 22.88
N ARG A 23 9.27 -40.75 22.19
CA ARG A 23 8.21 -40.14 21.34
C ARG A 23 8.49 -40.11 19.83
N GLU A 24 9.64 -40.60 19.40
CA GLU A 24 10.15 -40.40 18.03
C GLU A 24 9.38 -41.23 16.97
N ASP A 25 9.03 -42.49 17.25
CA ASP A 25 8.38 -43.40 16.29
C ASP A 25 6.97 -42.95 15.82
N ALA A 26 6.34 -42.00 16.52
CA ALA A 26 5.01 -41.49 16.20
C ALA A 26 5.02 -40.16 15.42
N LEU A 27 6.15 -39.46 15.34
CA LEU A 27 6.25 -38.12 14.75
C LEU A 27 6.23 -38.15 13.21
N ILE A 28 6.90 -39.14 12.61
CA ILE A 28 7.17 -39.17 11.16
C ILE A 28 5.90 -39.15 10.30
N PRO A 29 4.84 -39.95 10.55
CA PRO A 29 3.63 -39.91 9.73
C PRO A 29 2.83 -38.61 9.86
N PHE A 30 2.90 -37.96 11.02
CA PHE A 30 2.25 -36.67 11.29
C PHE A 30 2.93 -35.56 10.49
N ILE A 31 4.27 -35.47 10.58
CA ILE A 31 5.11 -34.54 9.82
C ILE A 31 4.89 -34.68 8.31
N VAL A 32 4.72 -35.90 7.78
CA VAL A 32 4.46 -36.11 6.34
C VAL A 32 3.12 -35.51 5.90
N HIS A 33 2.06 -35.64 6.70
CA HIS A 33 0.75 -35.06 6.39
C HIS A 33 0.78 -33.53 6.46
N GLU A 34 1.44 -32.98 7.48
CA GLU A 34 1.59 -31.54 7.69
C GLU A 34 2.42 -30.88 6.58
N ILE A 35 3.40 -31.60 6.03
CA ILE A 35 4.16 -31.23 4.81
C ILE A 35 3.28 -31.23 3.55
N GLU A 36 2.16 -31.95 3.50
CA GLU A 36 1.21 -31.87 2.38
C GLU A 36 0.24 -30.70 2.50
N ASP A 37 -0.26 -30.42 3.72
CA ASP A 37 -1.09 -29.24 3.97
C ASP A 37 -0.29 -27.93 3.79
N LEU A 38 0.99 -27.90 4.19
CA LEU A 38 1.90 -26.78 3.90
C LEU A 38 2.11 -26.54 2.39
N LYS A 39 2.08 -27.59 1.54
CA LYS A 39 2.13 -27.40 0.07
C LYS A 39 0.83 -26.79 -0.46
N GLY A 40 -0.31 -27.16 0.12
CA GLY A 40 -1.60 -26.54 -0.16
C GLY A 40 -1.60 -25.05 0.18
N LEU A 41 -1.19 -24.73 1.42
CA LEU A 41 -1.10 -23.35 1.92
C LEU A 41 -0.16 -22.48 1.08
N VAL A 42 0.98 -23.03 0.65
CA VAL A 42 1.92 -22.35 -0.28
C VAL A 42 1.30 -22.15 -1.67
N GLY A 43 0.45 -23.05 -2.14
CA GLY A 43 -0.32 -22.89 -3.38
C GLY A 43 -1.31 -21.73 -3.32
N ASP A 44 -2.11 -21.66 -2.25
CA ASP A 44 -3.08 -20.58 -2.04
C ASP A 44 -2.40 -19.23 -1.79
N LEU A 45 -1.32 -19.20 -0.99
CA LEU A 45 -0.46 -18.02 -0.84
C LEU A 45 0.11 -17.56 -2.17
N LYS A 46 0.51 -18.48 -3.06
CA LYS A 46 1.00 -18.13 -4.41
C LYS A 46 -0.11 -17.49 -5.26
N SER A 47 -1.35 -17.94 -5.15
CA SER A 47 -2.49 -17.30 -5.83
C SER A 47 -2.78 -15.88 -5.30
N LYS A 48 -2.83 -15.70 -3.97
CA LYS A 48 -2.94 -14.37 -3.32
C LYS A 48 -1.76 -13.46 -3.68
N LEU A 49 -0.57 -14.03 -3.86
CA LEU A 49 0.64 -13.29 -4.23
C LEU A 49 0.62 -12.83 -5.69
N GLU A 50 0.05 -13.61 -6.62
CA GLU A 50 -0.13 -13.16 -8.01
C GLU A 50 -1.19 -12.06 -8.13
N SER A 51 -2.33 -12.18 -7.43
CA SER A 51 -3.36 -11.12 -7.41
C SER A 51 -2.87 -9.82 -6.76
N THR A 52 -1.99 -9.90 -5.76
CA THR A 52 -1.43 -8.74 -5.06
C THR A 52 -0.22 -8.12 -5.78
N LYS A 53 0.33 -8.79 -6.80
CA LYS A 53 1.48 -8.28 -7.60
C LYS A 53 1.06 -7.64 -8.92
N THR A 54 0.45 -8.42 -9.81
CA THR A 54 0.07 -8.09 -11.21
C THR A 54 1.07 -7.39 -12.16
N LYS A 55 2.19 -6.81 -11.71
CA LYS A 55 3.06 -5.97 -12.58
C LYS A 55 4.58 -6.05 -12.41
N ASP A 56 5.12 -6.76 -11.41
CA ASP A 56 6.57 -6.77 -11.14
C ASP A 56 7.12 -8.21 -11.06
N ASN A 57 7.40 -8.79 -12.24
CA ASN A 57 7.82 -10.19 -12.37
C ASN A 57 9.24 -10.43 -11.82
N ASP A 58 10.16 -9.49 -12.06
CA ASP A 58 11.57 -9.56 -11.68
C ASP A 58 11.72 -9.77 -10.16
N PHE A 59 10.85 -9.16 -9.35
CA PHE A 59 10.80 -9.35 -7.90
C PHE A 59 10.32 -10.76 -7.48
N VAL A 60 9.46 -11.41 -8.28
CA VAL A 60 9.01 -12.80 -8.04
C VAL A 60 10.11 -13.80 -8.36
N GLU A 61 10.78 -13.60 -9.49
CA GLU A 61 11.83 -14.49 -9.99
C GLU A 61 13.07 -14.40 -9.10
N GLY A 62 13.41 -13.19 -8.62
CA GLY A 62 14.42 -12.97 -7.58
C GLY A 62 14.12 -13.70 -6.27
N LEU A 63 12.90 -13.59 -5.72
CA LEU A 63 12.50 -14.28 -4.48
C LEU A 63 12.49 -15.81 -4.65
N THR A 64 12.00 -16.32 -5.78
CA THR A 64 11.93 -17.77 -6.05
C THR A 64 13.33 -18.37 -6.22
N THR A 65 14.24 -17.63 -6.86
CA THR A 65 15.65 -18.01 -6.99
C THR A 65 16.36 -17.97 -5.63
N ALA A 66 16.06 -16.98 -4.79
CA ALA A 66 16.59 -16.88 -3.44
C ALA A 66 16.18 -18.07 -2.56
N ASP A 67 14.89 -18.45 -2.54
CA ASP A 67 14.38 -19.60 -1.77
C ASP A 67 15.10 -20.91 -2.10
N LYS A 68 15.26 -21.23 -3.40
CA LYS A 68 16.00 -22.42 -3.84
C LYS A 68 17.47 -22.38 -3.37
N ASN A 69 18.14 -21.24 -3.56
CA ASN A 69 19.53 -21.09 -3.18
C ASN A 69 19.72 -21.15 -1.65
N ILE A 70 18.75 -20.66 -0.87
CA ILE A 70 18.74 -20.73 0.60
C ILE A 70 18.60 -22.19 1.06
N LYS A 71 17.73 -22.99 0.44
CA LYS A 71 17.58 -24.42 0.75
C LYS A 71 18.85 -25.22 0.47
N GLU A 72 19.46 -25.06 -0.72
CA GLU A 72 20.74 -25.71 -1.05
C GLU A 72 21.91 -25.22 -0.18
N LEU A 73 21.86 -23.97 0.31
CA LEU A 73 22.85 -23.45 1.26
C LEU A 73 22.62 -23.99 2.68
N ILE A 74 21.37 -24.19 3.12
CA ILE A 74 21.03 -24.74 4.45
C ILE A 74 21.52 -26.19 4.59
N GLU A 75 21.33 -27.04 3.57
CA GLU A 75 21.83 -28.43 3.61
C GLU A 75 23.37 -28.51 3.64
N ARG A 76 24.06 -27.51 3.09
CA ARG A 76 25.53 -27.37 3.17
C ARG A 76 26.01 -26.71 4.47
N HIS A 77 25.20 -25.84 5.06
CA HIS A 77 25.47 -25.06 6.27
C HIS A 77 25.80 -25.97 7.46
N ASP A 78 24.95 -26.95 7.75
CA ASP A 78 25.07 -27.73 8.99
C ASP A 78 25.98 -28.97 8.87
N ALA A 79 26.61 -29.12 7.71
CA ALA A 79 27.44 -30.27 7.33
C ALA A 79 28.91 -30.19 7.81
N GLN A 80 29.26 -29.32 8.77
CA GLN A 80 30.64 -29.15 9.23
C GLN A 80 31.10 -30.27 10.17
N VAL A 81 31.64 -31.34 9.57
CA VAL A 81 32.07 -32.56 10.25
C VAL A 81 33.60 -32.67 10.25
N ALA A 82 34.20 -32.67 11.43
CA ALA A 82 35.61 -33.00 11.63
C ALA A 82 35.81 -33.65 13.01
N PHE A 83 36.71 -34.62 13.09
CA PHE A 83 37.18 -35.21 14.34
C PHE A 83 38.68 -35.50 14.29
N TYR A 84 39.32 -35.44 15.45
CA TYR A 84 40.67 -35.97 15.70
C TYR A 84 40.60 -36.90 16.91
N ALA A 85 40.88 -38.18 16.69
CA ALA A 85 41.07 -39.17 17.73
C ALA A 85 42.50 -39.72 17.66
N LYS A 86 43.03 -40.13 18.82
CA LYS A 86 44.32 -40.81 18.93
C LYS A 86 44.21 -42.01 19.87
N LEU A 87 45.28 -42.80 19.95
CA LEU A 87 45.43 -43.82 20.98
C LEU A 87 45.77 -43.16 22.33
N SER A 88 45.16 -43.62 23.44
CA SER A 88 45.55 -43.21 24.79
C SER A 88 46.83 -43.90 25.28
N ALA A 89 47.12 -45.08 24.75
CA ALA A 89 48.32 -45.89 25.00
C ALA A 89 48.68 -46.71 23.75
N SER A 90 49.93 -47.18 23.64
CA SER A 90 50.35 -48.09 22.57
C SER A 90 49.52 -49.37 22.56
N LEU A 91 49.16 -49.86 21.36
CA LEU A 91 48.41 -51.11 21.19
C LEU A 91 49.37 -52.27 20.92
N HIS A 92 49.33 -53.26 21.80
CA HIS A 92 50.25 -54.41 21.76
C HIS A 92 49.56 -55.71 21.31
N GLY A 93 50.27 -56.55 20.54
CA GLY A 93 49.84 -57.90 20.17
C GLY A 93 48.67 -57.97 19.20
N LEU A 94 48.60 -57.05 18.24
CA LEU A 94 47.47 -56.91 17.31
C LEU A 94 47.27 -58.13 16.39
N SER A 95 46.01 -58.51 16.19
CA SER A 95 45.62 -59.56 15.23
C SER A 95 45.39 -58.97 13.82
N PRO A 96 45.53 -59.76 12.73
CA PRO A 96 45.18 -59.32 11.38
C PRO A 96 43.70 -58.93 11.25
N HIS A 97 43.41 -57.85 10.52
CA HIS A 97 42.08 -57.25 10.35
C HIS A 97 41.39 -56.77 11.65
N GLN A 98 42.11 -56.65 12.76
CA GLN A 98 41.64 -56.02 13.99
C GLN A 98 41.42 -54.52 13.75
N THR A 99 40.23 -54.02 14.07
CA THR A 99 39.94 -52.57 14.05
C THR A 99 40.86 -51.84 15.02
N ILE A 100 41.47 -50.75 14.56
CA ILE A 100 42.31 -49.89 15.40
C ILE A 100 41.38 -48.84 16.02
N ILE A 101 41.15 -48.98 17.32
CA ILE A 101 40.26 -48.12 18.07
C ILE A 101 41.08 -46.97 18.63
N PHE A 102 40.99 -45.80 18.00
CA PHE A 102 41.55 -44.56 18.56
C PHE A 102 40.59 -44.08 19.65
N ASP A 103 40.87 -44.44 20.89
CA ASP A 103 39.98 -44.35 22.05
C ASP A 103 39.97 -42.94 22.69
N ALA A 104 41.04 -42.17 22.53
CA ALA A 104 41.14 -40.80 23.00
C ALA A 104 40.70 -39.81 21.91
N LEU A 105 39.40 -39.47 21.89
CA LEU A 105 38.87 -38.37 21.08
C LEU A 105 39.39 -37.02 21.63
N VAL A 106 40.18 -36.31 20.83
CA VAL A 106 40.86 -35.06 21.21
C VAL A 106 40.02 -33.83 20.83
N THR A 107 39.41 -33.87 19.64
CA THR A 107 38.55 -32.80 19.11
C THR A 107 37.46 -33.41 18.25
N THR A 108 36.24 -32.86 18.30
CA THR A 108 35.17 -33.18 17.34
C THR A 108 34.22 -31.99 17.19
N THR A 109 33.52 -31.88 16.06
CA THR A 109 32.38 -30.97 15.91
C THR A 109 31.08 -31.54 16.47
N GLN A 110 30.96 -32.87 16.59
CA GLN A 110 29.81 -33.58 17.22
C GLN A 110 30.29 -34.87 17.92
N THR A 111 29.84 -35.12 19.15
CA THR A 111 30.35 -36.23 20.01
C THR A 111 29.84 -37.63 19.65
N SER A 112 28.91 -37.75 18.70
CA SER A 112 28.26 -39.01 18.31
C SER A 112 28.74 -39.62 16.98
N LEU A 113 29.56 -38.91 16.20
CA LEU A 113 29.88 -39.29 14.82
C LEU A 113 31.04 -40.28 14.68
N TYR A 114 31.94 -40.34 15.66
CA TYR A 114 33.01 -41.33 15.75
C TYR A 114 32.97 -41.99 17.12
N ASP A 115 32.81 -43.31 17.13
CA ASP A 115 32.67 -44.12 18.33
C ASP A 115 34.04 -44.60 18.82
N THR A 116 34.49 -44.06 19.96
CA THR A 116 35.76 -44.42 20.63
C THR A 116 35.77 -45.82 21.24
N THR A 117 34.65 -46.55 21.22
CA THR A 117 34.57 -47.95 21.69
C THR A 117 34.64 -48.96 20.55
N THR A 118 34.35 -48.57 19.31
CA THR A 118 34.43 -49.45 18.12
C THR A 118 35.43 -49.01 17.06
N GLY A 119 35.90 -47.75 17.10
CA GLY A 119 36.83 -47.18 16.11
C GLY A 119 36.18 -46.76 14.80
N ILE A 120 34.85 -46.60 14.78
CA ILE A 120 34.05 -46.36 13.57
C ILE A 120 33.53 -44.92 13.52
N PHE A 121 33.78 -44.24 12.40
CA PHE A 121 33.08 -43.01 12.00
C PHE A 121 31.88 -43.35 11.11
N THR A 122 30.75 -42.67 11.28
CA THR A 122 29.58 -42.80 10.40
C THR A 122 29.30 -41.46 9.72
N ALA A 123 29.33 -41.42 8.39
CA ALA A 123 29.14 -40.17 7.65
C ALA A 123 27.69 -39.62 7.80
N PRO A 124 27.46 -38.43 8.40
CA PRO A 124 26.11 -37.90 8.59
C PRO A 124 25.53 -37.18 7.36
N VAL A 125 26.34 -36.95 6.33
CA VAL A 125 25.97 -36.31 5.05
C VAL A 125 26.65 -37.01 3.88
N SER A 126 26.12 -36.85 2.68
CA SER A 126 26.79 -37.29 1.45
C SER A 126 27.72 -36.19 0.94
N GLY A 127 29.00 -36.46 0.82
CA GLY A 127 29.98 -35.46 0.36
C GLY A 127 31.40 -35.99 0.16
N MET A 128 32.30 -35.09 -0.22
CA MET A 128 33.73 -35.37 -0.34
C MET A 128 34.39 -35.25 1.03
N TYR A 129 34.91 -36.37 1.54
CA TYR A 129 35.66 -36.42 2.79
C TYR A 129 37.16 -36.48 2.52
N VAL A 130 37.93 -35.70 3.28
CA VAL A 130 39.36 -35.91 3.46
C VAL A 130 39.54 -36.83 4.65
N ILE A 131 40.29 -37.92 4.50
CA ILE A 131 40.61 -38.85 5.58
C ILE A 131 42.11 -39.04 5.57
N SER A 132 42.80 -38.78 6.68
CA SER A 132 44.21 -39.18 6.84
C SER A 132 44.47 -39.80 8.19
N TRP A 133 45.34 -40.81 8.19
CA TRP A 133 45.74 -41.55 9.38
C TRP A 133 47.23 -41.86 9.34
N THR A 134 47.85 -41.86 10.51
CA THR A 134 49.24 -42.29 10.72
C THR A 134 49.24 -43.56 11.57
N ALA A 135 50.09 -44.51 11.22
CA ALA A 135 50.49 -45.61 12.10
C ALA A 135 51.98 -45.51 12.40
N ASN A 136 52.35 -45.58 13.68
CA ASN A 136 53.73 -45.64 14.13
C ASN A 136 54.04 -47.05 14.66
N VAL A 137 55.28 -47.49 14.50
CA VAL A 137 55.79 -48.79 15.00
C VAL A 137 57.11 -48.57 15.72
N ASP A 138 57.39 -49.36 16.74
CA ASP A 138 58.63 -49.21 17.53
C ASP A 138 59.82 -49.91 16.82
N HIS A 139 60.89 -50.18 17.56
CA HIS A 139 62.13 -50.75 17.02
C HIS A 139 61.99 -52.24 16.68
N GLN A 140 62.36 -52.61 15.45
CA GLN A 140 62.29 -53.97 14.87
C GLN A 140 60.87 -54.47 14.56
N GLU A 141 59.95 -53.55 14.26
CA GLU A 141 58.52 -53.81 14.07
C GLU A 141 58.03 -53.40 12.68
N SER A 142 56.89 -53.94 12.25
CA SER A 142 56.26 -53.60 10.97
C SER A 142 54.74 -53.74 11.04
N GLN A 143 53.97 -52.81 10.45
CA GLN A 143 52.51 -52.87 10.50
C GLN A 143 51.84 -52.23 9.27
N ALA A 144 51.01 -53.01 8.58
CA ALA A 144 50.07 -52.49 7.59
C ALA A 144 48.78 -51.99 8.26
N THR A 145 48.21 -50.91 7.75
CA THR A 145 46.86 -50.45 8.08
C THR A 145 46.02 -50.26 6.83
N GLU A 146 44.71 -50.48 6.95
CA GLU A 146 43.74 -50.31 5.87
C GLU A 146 42.64 -49.32 6.29
N LEU A 147 42.32 -48.38 5.41
CA LEU A 147 41.10 -47.60 5.49
C LEU A 147 39.94 -48.37 4.87
N MET A 148 38.94 -48.66 5.70
CA MET A 148 37.73 -49.37 5.35
C MET A 148 36.56 -48.40 5.19
N ILE A 149 35.73 -48.59 4.16
CA ILE A 149 34.42 -47.94 4.04
C ILE A 149 33.37 -48.99 3.67
N ASN A 150 32.32 -49.08 4.47
CA ASN A 150 31.21 -50.02 4.34
C ASN A 150 31.67 -51.46 4.02
N GLY A 151 32.62 -51.95 4.82
CA GLY A 151 33.20 -53.30 4.72
C GLY A 151 34.24 -53.52 3.61
N ARG A 152 34.57 -52.49 2.81
CA ARG A 152 35.55 -52.58 1.71
C ARG A 152 36.80 -51.74 2.00
N SER A 153 37.97 -52.34 1.83
CA SER A 153 39.25 -51.61 1.83
C SER A 153 39.27 -50.60 0.66
N LYS A 154 39.71 -49.38 0.94
CA LYS A 154 39.77 -48.25 -0.02
C LYS A 154 41.18 -47.75 -0.26
N ALA A 155 42.03 -47.83 0.77
CA ALA A 155 43.43 -47.45 0.74
C ALA A 155 44.19 -48.16 1.87
N TRP A 156 45.51 -48.25 1.73
CA TRP A 156 46.39 -48.94 2.68
C TRP A 156 47.64 -48.11 2.96
N SER A 157 48.28 -48.37 4.09
CA SER A 157 49.54 -47.77 4.54
C SER A 157 50.40 -48.85 5.20
N PHE A 158 51.72 -48.70 5.24
CA PHE A 158 52.65 -49.68 5.82
C PHE A 158 53.86 -48.98 6.45
N ALA A 159 54.08 -49.16 7.74
CA ALA A 159 55.26 -48.71 8.47
C ALA A 159 56.19 -49.91 8.75
N ASP A 160 57.51 -49.69 8.71
CA ASP A 160 58.51 -50.75 8.83
C ASP A 160 59.83 -50.23 9.43
N THR A 161 60.31 -50.90 10.49
CA THR A 161 61.67 -50.79 11.06
C THR A 161 62.32 -52.18 11.19
N ALA A 162 61.70 -53.23 10.64
CA ALA A 162 62.10 -54.61 10.85
C ALA A 162 63.50 -54.88 10.27
N GLY A 163 64.44 -55.20 11.17
CA GLY A 163 65.83 -55.44 10.80
C GLY A 163 66.76 -54.23 10.88
N SER A 164 66.33 -53.08 11.42
CA SER A 164 67.30 -52.04 11.81
C SER A 164 68.11 -52.46 13.05
N GLU A 165 69.43 -52.25 12.99
CA GLU A 165 70.33 -52.44 14.13
C GLU A 165 70.31 -51.23 15.09
N ASP A 166 70.01 -50.03 14.57
CA ASP A 166 69.82 -48.81 15.35
C ASP A 166 68.38 -48.71 15.89
N ARG A 167 68.21 -48.03 17.04
CA ARG A 167 66.95 -47.99 17.80
C ARG A 167 65.94 -46.98 17.22
N ASP A 168 65.52 -47.26 16.00
CA ASP A 168 64.63 -46.43 15.19
C ASP A 168 63.14 -46.60 15.55
N TYR A 169 62.33 -45.64 15.13
CA TYR A 169 60.86 -45.65 15.19
C TYR A 169 60.30 -45.38 13.79
N GLY A 170 59.35 -46.19 13.35
CA GLY A 170 58.76 -46.10 12.01
C GLY A 170 57.44 -45.33 12.03
N SER A 171 57.12 -44.65 10.94
CA SER A 171 55.84 -43.94 10.78
C SER A 171 55.37 -43.98 9.33
N ALA A 172 54.08 -44.27 9.11
CA ALA A 172 53.46 -44.26 7.79
C ALA A 172 52.10 -43.55 7.81
N SER A 173 52.08 -42.35 7.23
CA SER A 173 50.91 -41.49 7.09
C SER A 173 50.31 -41.59 5.69
N GLN A 174 49.00 -41.75 5.57
CA GLN A 174 48.28 -41.74 4.29
C GLN A 174 47.08 -40.80 4.34
N THR A 175 46.92 -39.97 3.31
CA THR A 175 45.75 -39.10 3.09
C THR A 175 44.98 -39.56 1.85
N VAL A 176 43.65 -39.58 1.91
CA VAL A 176 42.78 -39.77 0.74
C VAL A 176 41.68 -38.71 0.71
N VAL A 177 41.19 -38.41 -0.49
CA VAL A 177 40.02 -37.55 -0.72
C VAL A 177 39.02 -38.34 -1.56
N LEU A 178 37.85 -38.63 -1.01
CA LEU A 178 36.88 -39.53 -1.64
C LEU A 178 35.43 -39.16 -1.29
N GLN A 179 34.49 -39.56 -2.14
CA GLN A 179 33.06 -39.43 -1.85
C GLN A 179 32.65 -40.50 -0.82
N VAL A 180 31.96 -40.08 0.24
CA VAL A 180 31.25 -40.95 1.19
C VAL A 180 29.80 -40.52 1.23
N ASN A 181 28.88 -41.47 1.32
CA ASN A 181 27.45 -41.19 1.35
C ASN A 181 26.91 -41.20 2.80
N LYS A 182 25.83 -40.46 3.05
CA LYS A 182 25.15 -40.45 4.36
C LYS A 182 24.82 -41.88 4.81
N GLY A 183 25.29 -42.25 6.00
CA GLY A 183 25.13 -43.58 6.59
C GLY A 183 26.22 -44.60 6.27
N GLU A 184 27.27 -44.26 5.51
CA GLU A 184 28.40 -45.18 5.31
C GLU A 184 29.41 -45.12 6.47
N ASN A 185 29.74 -46.30 7.02
CA ASN A 185 30.72 -46.46 8.10
C ASN A 185 32.15 -46.46 7.54
N VAL A 186 33.06 -45.76 8.21
CA VAL A 186 34.47 -45.57 7.88
C VAL A 186 35.32 -45.94 9.10
N TRP A 187 36.36 -46.76 8.94
CA TRP A 187 37.27 -47.11 10.05
C TRP A 187 38.66 -47.52 9.56
N VAL A 188 39.63 -47.59 10.47
CA VAL A 188 40.97 -48.13 10.20
C VAL A 188 41.13 -49.49 10.88
N ARG A 189 41.79 -50.43 10.22
CA ARG A 189 42.14 -51.74 10.78
C ARG A 189 43.58 -52.14 10.43
N THR A 190 44.12 -53.15 11.09
CA THR A 190 45.36 -53.80 10.67
C THR A 190 45.18 -54.54 9.34
N GLY A 191 46.19 -54.50 8.47
CA GLY A 191 46.24 -55.35 7.27
C GLY A 191 46.65 -56.80 7.59
N THR A 192 46.80 -57.62 6.56
CA THR A 192 47.31 -59.01 6.70
C THR A 192 48.81 -59.09 6.90
N ASN A 193 49.54 -58.01 6.62
CA ASN A 193 51.00 -57.99 6.53
C ASN A 193 51.56 -57.08 7.63
N GLY A 194 52.24 -57.66 8.61
CA GLY A 194 52.83 -56.94 9.73
C GLY A 194 53.20 -57.89 10.86
N LYS A 195 54.16 -57.47 11.67
CA LYS A 195 54.52 -58.02 12.98
C LYS A 195 55.05 -56.87 13.81
N GLY A 196 54.24 -56.40 14.75
CA GLY A 196 54.60 -55.29 15.62
C GLY A 196 53.40 -54.75 16.37
N ASP A 197 53.70 -53.88 17.32
CA ASP A 197 52.75 -53.09 18.07
C ASP A 197 52.53 -51.73 17.36
N VAL A 198 51.54 -50.95 17.80
CA VAL A 198 51.28 -49.60 17.25
C VAL A 198 51.47 -48.57 18.36
N SER A 199 52.52 -47.76 18.26
CA SER A 199 52.94 -46.88 19.37
C SER A 199 52.26 -45.51 19.37
N GLY A 200 51.75 -45.13 20.55
CA GLY A 200 50.79 -44.05 20.70
C GLY A 200 51.41 -42.66 20.93
N ASN A 201 51.80 -41.96 19.86
CA ASN A 201 51.92 -40.49 19.83
C ASN A 201 51.78 -39.95 18.39
N ASP A 202 50.58 -39.43 18.08
CA ASP A 202 50.20 -38.61 16.91
C ASP A 202 50.42 -39.25 15.49
N TYR A 203 49.63 -39.02 14.44
CA TYR A 203 48.47 -38.13 14.21
C TYR A 203 47.32 -38.86 13.49
N ILE A 204 46.09 -38.32 13.60
CA ILE A 204 45.03 -38.49 12.59
C ILE A 204 44.63 -37.09 12.15
N LEU A 205 45.25 -36.62 11.08
CA LEU A 205 45.07 -35.25 10.60
C LEU A 205 44.03 -35.25 9.48
N ILE A 206 42.77 -34.98 9.83
CA ILE A 206 41.74 -34.60 8.85
C ILE A 206 41.80 -33.08 8.68
N PRO A 207 42.45 -32.54 7.63
CA PRO A 207 42.40 -31.10 7.36
C PRO A 207 41.01 -30.72 6.84
N LEU A 208 40.19 -30.18 7.73
CA LEU A 208 39.07 -29.32 7.35
C LEU A 208 39.62 -28.03 6.70
N ILE A 209 39.01 -27.60 5.59
CA ILE A 209 38.83 -26.23 5.08
C ILE A 209 38.23 -26.40 3.67
N SER A 210 36.93 -26.15 3.48
CA SER A 210 36.29 -24.85 3.18
C SER A 210 36.68 -24.26 1.81
N ALA A 211 35.79 -23.59 1.07
CA ALA A 211 34.50 -23.02 1.50
C ALA A 211 33.39 -23.13 0.45
N LEU A 212 32.14 -23.21 0.94
CA LEU A 212 31.05 -22.31 0.49
C LEU A 212 29.93 -22.21 1.55
N VAL A 213 30.31 -21.59 2.69
CA VAL A 213 29.49 -20.86 3.70
C VAL A 213 28.48 -21.65 4.59
N PRO A 214 28.14 -21.15 5.81
CA PRO A 214 28.69 -21.51 7.13
C PRO A 214 28.15 -22.84 7.73
N VAL A 215 27.27 -23.03 8.75
CA VAL A 215 27.38 -22.79 10.24
C VAL A 215 27.53 -24.14 11.01
N GLN A 216 26.76 -24.38 12.09
CA GLN A 216 26.63 -25.59 12.92
C GLN A 216 25.26 -25.62 13.64
N ASN A 217 24.85 -26.84 14.07
CA ASN A 217 23.82 -27.16 15.08
C ASN A 217 22.45 -26.50 14.93
N LYS A 218 21.52 -27.26 14.33
CA LYS A 218 20.15 -26.79 14.10
C LYS A 218 19.02 -27.75 14.44
N GLU A 219 19.04 -29.02 14.03
CA GLU A 219 17.82 -29.86 13.84
C GLU A 219 16.62 -29.62 14.80
N ASP A 220 16.69 -29.87 16.11
CA ASP A 220 15.59 -29.54 17.06
C ASP A 220 15.29 -28.03 17.16
N ALA A 221 16.32 -27.20 17.17
CA ALA A 221 16.19 -25.75 17.10
C ALA A 221 15.68 -25.26 15.73
N VAL A 222 15.65 -26.10 14.70
CA VAL A 222 15.01 -25.85 13.40
C VAL A 222 13.57 -26.35 13.37
N ILE A 223 13.22 -27.43 14.08
CA ILE A 223 11.80 -27.76 14.30
C ILE A 223 11.16 -26.63 15.12
N HIS A 224 11.74 -26.27 16.28
CA HIS A 224 11.22 -25.13 17.05
C HIS A 224 11.34 -23.78 16.33
N LEU A 225 12.37 -23.52 15.51
CA LEU A 225 12.41 -22.30 14.69
C LEU A 225 11.39 -22.32 13.55
N VAL A 226 11.09 -23.46 12.94
CA VAL A 226 10.07 -23.57 11.87
C VAL A 226 8.67 -23.54 12.45
N GLU A 227 8.40 -24.18 13.59
CA GLU A 227 7.17 -24.00 14.37
C GLU A 227 6.99 -22.53 14.78
N HIS A 228 8.04 -21.89 15.31
CA HIS A 228 8.01 -20.48 15.71
C HIS A 228 7.82 -19.55 14.51
N GLN A 229 8.53 -19.77 13.39
CA GLN A 229 8.39 -18.99 12.16
C GLN A 229 7.06 -19.27 11.45
N TYR A 230 6.47 -20.46 11.62
CA TYR A 230 5.14 -20.80 11.11
C TYR A 230 4.05 -20.11 11.93
N GLU A 231 4.14 -20.11 13.27
CA GLU A 231 3.23 -19.34 14.12
C GLU A 231 3.44 -17.82 14.00
N GLU A 232 4.67 -17.34 13.76
CA GLU A 232 4.92 -15.94 13.37
C GLU A 232 4.31 -15.60 12.01
N LEU A 233 4.47 -16.47 11.00
CA LEU A 233 3.90 -16.28 9.66
C LEU A 233 2.38 -16.35 9.69
N LYS A 234 1.80 -17.24 10.51
CA LYS A 234 0.36 -17.39 10.72
C LYS A 234 -0.22 -16.18 11.47
N ALA A 235 0.42 -15.73 12.54
CA ALA A 235 0.06 -14.47 13.21
C ALA A 235 0.19 -13.25 12.27
N LEU A 236 1.19 -13.24 11.37
CA LEU A 236 1.34 -12.22 10.34
C LEU A 236 0.25 -12.30 9.27
N VAL A 237 -0.21 -13.51 8.89
CA VAL A 237 -1.36 -13.69 7.99
C VAL A 237 -2.65 -13.23 8.66
N GLU A 238 -2.90 -13.60 9.92
CA GLU A 238 -4.06 -13.15 10.71
C GLU A 238 -4.07 -11.60 10.88
N ASP A 239 -2.91 -11.00 11.14
CA ASP A 239 -2.71 -9.53 11.18
C ASP A 239 -2.93 -8.87 9.81
N LEU A 240 -2.47 -9.48 8.72
CA LEU A 240 -2.67 -8.98 7.35
C LEU A 240 -4.13 -9.10 6.90
N GLU A 241 -4.84 -10.18 7.27
CA GLU A 241 -6.25 -10.35 6.96
C GLU A 241 -7.13 -9.39 7.78
N SER A 242 -6.82 -9.18 9.07
CA SER A 242 -7.46 -8.13 9.88
C SER A 242 -7.20 -6.71 9.33
N LYS A 243 -5.98 -6.44 8.85
CA LYS A 243 -5.64 -5.16 8.19
C LYS A 243 -6.31 -5.00 6.82
N LEU A 244 -6.56 -6.10 6.11
CA LEU A 244 -7.31 -6.09 4.85
C LEU A 244 -8.78 -5.79 5.11
N GLU A 245 -9.43 -6.51 6.03
CA GLU A 245 -10.83 -6.29 6.44
C GLU A 245 -11.03 -4.84 6.92
N SER A 246 -10.17 -4.34 7.81
CA SER A 246 -10.18 -2.93 8.25
C SER A 246 -9.91 -1.93 7.12
N THR A 247 -9.27 -2.34 6.03
CA THR A 247 -9.08 -1.50 4.83
C THR A 247 -10.31 -1.52 3.94
N GLU A 248 -10.98 -2.65 3.80
CA GLU A 248 -12.24 -2.78 3.06
C GLU A 248 -13.37 -1.99 3.77
N GLU A 249 -13.50 -2.10 5.09
CA GLU A 249 -14.42 -1.28 5.90
C GLU A 249 -14.19 0.22 5.68
N ARG A 250 -12.94 0.68 5.78
CA ARG A 250 -12.58 2.09 5.54
C ARG A 250 -12.83 2.53 4.10
N ASN A 251 -12.65 1.65 3.12
CA ASN A 251 -12.95 1.95 1.73
C ASN A 251 -14.47 2.08 1.49
N ILE A 252 -15.30 1.30 2.19
CA ILE A 252 -16.76 1.46 2.19
C ILE A 252 -17.14 2.80 2.85
N GLU A 253 -16.56 3.14 4.01
CA GLU A 253 -16.77 4.45 4.66
C GLU A 253 -16.39 5.61 3.73
N TYR A 254 -15.26 5.50 3.03
CA TYR A 254 -14.82 6.50 2.05
C TYR A 254 -15.74 6.57 0.81
N ALA A 255 -16.32 5.46 0.36
CA ALA A 255 -17.29 5.46 -0.74
C ALA A 255 -18.62 6.13 -0.34
N ASP A 256 -19.14 5.86 0.86
CA ASP A 256 -20.33 6.52 1.40
C ASP A 256 -20.09 8.03 1.65
N ARG A 257 -18.90 8.38 2.16
CA ARG A 257 -18.48 9.78 2.34
C ARG A 257 -18.26 10.51 1.02
N LEU A 258 -17.73 9.84 -0.01
CA LEU A 258 -17.59 10.40 -1.35
C LEU A 258 -18.96 10.63 -1.98
N THR A 259 -19.87 9.65 -1.90
CA THR A 259 -21.26 9.78 -2.37
C THR A 259 -22.00 10.92 -1.66
N SER A 260 -21.79 11.06 -0.35
CA SER A 260 -22.33 12.17 0.45
C SER A 260 -21.73 13.52 0.06
N ALA A 261 -20.42 13.58 -0.20
CA ALA A 261 -19.74 14.79 -0.65
C ALA A 261 -20.19 15.20 -2.07
N GLU A 262 -20.34 14.25 -3.01
CA GLU A 262 -20.91 14.51 -4.34
C GLU A 262 -22.32 15.08 -4.26
N LYS A 263 -23.17 14.53 -3.38
CA LYS A 263 -24.51 15.07 -3.15
C LYS A 263 -24.45 16.51 -2.64
N ILE A 264 -23.63 16.78 -1.61
CA ILE A 264 -23.46 18.13 -1.06
C ILE A 264 -22.90 19.10 -2.12
N ILE A 265 -21.97 18.67 -2.96
CA ILE A 265 -21.41 19.48 -4.05
C ILE A 265 -22.50 19.81 -5.10
N ARG A 266 -23.39 18.87 -5.44
CA ARG A 266 -24.53 19.13 -6.33
C ARG A 266 -25.52 20.11 -5.69
N GLU A 267 -25.93 19.89 -4.44
CA GLU A 267 -26.83 20.78 -3.70
C GLU A 267 -26.26 22.20 -3.55
N LEU A 268 -24.96 22.33 -3.30
CA LEU A 268 -24.25 23.62 -3.27
C LEU A 268 -24.11 24.26 -4.65
N SER A 269 -23.91 23.47 -5.72
CA SER A 269 -23.83 23.96 -7.09
C SER A 269 -25.17 24.49 -7.59
N ASP A 270 -26.24 23.73 -7.38
CA ASP A 270 -27.60 24.13 -7.75
C ASP A 270 -28.07 25.33 -6.91
N SER A 271 -27.73 25.35 -5.61
CA SER A 271 -27.95 26.53 -4.75
C SER A 271 -27.15 27.74 -5.22
N HIS A 272 -25.87 27.59 -5.56
CA HIS A 272 -25.05 28.69 -6.06
C HIS A 272 -25.59 29.25 -7.38
N GLU A 273 -25.96 28.38 -8.33
CA GLU A 273 -26.55 28.80 -9.60
C GLU A 273 -27.92 29.46 -9.40
N GLY A 274 -28.75 28.97 -8.47
CA GLY A 274 -30.01 29.60 -8.07
C GLY A 274 -29.81 31.00 -7.48
N HIS A 275 -28.89 31.15 -6.51
CA HIS A 275 -28.53 32.44 -5.93
C HIS A 275 -27.91 33.38 -6.98
N ARG A 276 -27.08 32.87 -7.90
CA ARG A 276 -26.46 33.65 -8.98
C ARG A 276 -27.49 34.18 -9.95
N ARG A 277 -28.49 33.37 -10.32
CA ARG A 277 -29.63 33.79 -11.16
C ARG A 277 -30.49 34.83 -10.45
N ALA A 278 -30.93 34.54 -9.23
CA ALA A 278 -31.72 35.48 -8.43
C ALA A 278 -30.99 36.82 -8.20
N PHE A 279 -29.67 36.79 -8.00
CA PHE A 279 -28.84 37.98 -7.93
C PHE A 279 -28.86 38.77 -9.26
N THR A 280 -28.60 38.11 -10.40
CA THR A 280 -28.68 38.79 -11.72
C THR A 280 -30.08 39.30 -12.06
N GLU A 281 -31.14 38.62 -11.65
CA GLU A 281 -32.53 39.08 -11.84
C GLU A 281 -32.92 40.21 -10.87
N SER A 282 -32.24 40.34 -9.73
CA SER A 282 -32.36 41.48 -8.82
C SER A 282 -31.55 42.72 -9.26
N GLN A 283 -30.52 42.54 -10.08
CA GLN A 283 -29.71 43.64 -10.61
C GLN A 283 -30.40 44.32 -11.80
N VAL A 284 -31.46 45.08 -11.51
CA VAL A 284 -32.20 45.85 -12.50
C VAL A 284 -31.96 47.34 -12.25
N ALA A 285 -31.22 47.97 -13.15
CA ALA A 285 -30.99 49.41 -13.19
C ALA A 285 -30.70 49.88 -14.62
N PHE A 286 -31.23 51.06 -14.99
CA PHE A 286 -30.84 51.79 -16.19
C PHE A 286 -30.78 53.31 -15.94
N TYR A 287 -30.00 54.01 -16.76
CA TYR A 287 -29.94 55.47 -16.85
C TYR A 287 -29.72 55.87 -18.31
N ALA A 288 -30.67 56.63 -18.85
CA ALA A 288 -30.65 57.19 -20.20
C ALA A 288 -30.76 58.73 -20.13
N LYS A 289 -30.15 59.40 -21.11
CA LYS A 289 -30.20 60.85 -21.31
C LYS A 289 -30.66 61.19 -22.71
N LEU A 290 -31.20 62.39 -22.87
CA LEU A 290 -31.64 62.92 -24.15
C LEU A 290 -30.47 63.66 -24.82
N SER A 291 -29.98 63.16 -25.95
CA SER A 291 -28.79 63.71 -26.62
C SER A 291 -29.06 65.05 -27.30
N GLY A 292 -30.22 65.19 -27.94
CA GLY A 292 -30.65 66.38 -28.67
C GLY A 292 -32.07 66.83 -28.28
N SER A 293 -32.31 68.14 -28.31
CA SER A 293 -33.60 68.71 -27.90
C SER A 293 -34.76 68.24 -28.78
N LEU A 294 -35.90 67.93 -28.15
CA LEU A 294 -37.12 67.50 -28.81
C LEU A 294 -38.05 68.68 -29.01
N HIS A 295 -38.36 68.97 -30.28
CA HIS A 295 -39.12 70.14 -30.68
C HIS A 295 -40.55 69.82 -31.14
N GLY A 296 -41.50 70.71 -30.85
CA GLY A 296 -42.86 70.64 -31.41
C GLY A 296 -43.67 69.43 -30.92
N LEU A 297 -43.52 69.09 -29.64
CA LEU A 297 -44.11 67.90 -29.03
C LEU A 297 -45.65 67.97 -28.98
N SER A 298 -46.31 66.85 -29.28
CA SER A 298 -47.75 66.67 -29.04
C SER A 298 -48.03 66.29 -27.57
N PRO A 299 -49.24 66.51 -27.02
CA PRO A 299 -49.63 65.96 -25.72
C PRO A 299 -49.60 64.43 -25.71
N HIS A 300 -49.18 63.82 -24.59
CA HIS A 300 -49.02 62.37 -24.41
C HIS A 300 -48.09 61.71 -25.46
N GLN A 301 -47.07 62.44 -25.90
CA GLN A 301 -45.99 61.93 -26.74
C GLN A 301 -44.88 61.37 -25.85
N THR A 302 -44.54 60.08 -26.03
CA THR A 302 -43.42 59.43 -25.34
C THR A 302 -42.09 60.16 -25.62
N ILE A 303 -41.38 60.51 -24.55
CA ILE A 303 -40.05 61.11 -24.59
C ILE A 303 -39.03 59.98 -24.72
N LYS A 304 -38.27 59.99 -25.81
CA LYS A 304 -37.25 58.99 -26.13
C LYS A 304 -35.89 59.52 -25.70
N PHE A 305 -35.43 59.08 -24.53
CA PHE A 305 -34.06 59.33 -24.08
C PHE A 305 -33.16 58.37 -24.87
N ASP A 306 -32.52 58.89 -25.89
CA ASP A 306 -31.91 58.12 -26.98
C ASP A 306 -30.50 57.61 -26.66
N GLU A 307 -29.83 58.21 -25.67
CA GLU A 307 -28.48 57.81 -25.25
C GLU A 307 -28.50 57.07 -23.92
N LEU A 308 -28.31 55.75 -23.97
CA LEU A 308 -28.30 54.85 -22.81
C LEU A 308 -26.89 54.77 -22.20
N VAL A 309 -26.72 55.31 -20.99
CA VAL A 309 -25.42 55.47 -20.32
C VAL A 309 -25.12 54.33 -19.34
N THR A 310 -26.13 53.88 -18.60
CA THR A 310 -26.02 52.69 -17.73
C THR A 310 -27.15 51.74 -18.05
N ASN A 311 -26.83 50.47 -18.20
CA ASN A 311 -27.81 49.41 -18.33
C ASN A 311 -27.23 48.10 -17.77
N THR A 312 -28.00 47.41 -16.94
CA THR A 312 -27.63 46.14 -16.29
C THR A 312 -27.96 44.92 -17.14
N SER A 313 -28.90 45.03 -18.10
CA SER A 313 -29.17 43.97 -19.08
C SER A 313 -29.65 44.57 -20.40
N ALA A 314 -29.14 44.08 -21.53
CA ALA A 314 -29.31 44.66 -22.86
C ALA A 314 -30.76 44.82 -23.37
N SER A 315 -31.77 44.32 -22.64
CA SER A 315 -33.19 44.36 -22.99
C SER A 315 -34.08 45.14 -22.01
N LEU A 316 -33.53 45.91 -21.06
CA LEU A 316 -34.34 46.61 -20.04
C LEU A 316 -35.07 47.86 -20.55
N TYR A 317 -34.37 48.70 -21.31
CA TYR A 317 -34.87 49.97 -21.83
C TYR A 317 -34.53 50.09 -23.31
N ASP A 318 -35.53 50.37 -24.14
CA ASP A 318 -35.37 50.55 -25.58
C ASP A 318 -35.38 52.05 -25.94
N THR A 319 -34.23 52.54 -26.41
CA THR A 319 -34.03 53.93 -26.85
C THR A 319 -34.86 54.27 -28.10
N ALA A 320 -35.25 53.28 -28.91
CA ALA A 320 -36.04 53.50 -30.12
C ALA A 320 -37.54 53.73 -29.83
N THR A 321 -38.06 53.26 -28.68
CA THR A 321 -39.45 53.49 -28.24
C THR A 321 -39.56 54.46 -27.07
N GLY A 322 -38.55 54.55 -26.21
CA GLY A 322 -38.59 55.31 -24.95
C GLY A 322 -39.14 54.52 -23.76
N ILE A 323 -39.21 53.19 -23.87
CA ILE A 323 -39.92 52.31 -22.93
C ILE A 323 -38.93 51.44 -22.14
N PHE A 324 -39.09 51.41 -20.80
CA PHE A 324 -38.55 50.39 -19.91
C PHE A 324 -39.58 49.27 -19.72
N ILE A 325 -39.17 48.01 -19.76
CA ILE A 325 -40.04 46.87 -19.44
C ILE A 325 -39.52 46.21 -18.18
N ALA A 326 -40.37 46.10 -17.14
CA ALA A 326 -39.95 45.50 -15.87
C ALA A 326 -39.64 43.98 -16.04
N PRO A 327 -38.39 43.52 -15.82
CA PRO A 327 -38.01 42.13 -16.02
C PRO A 327 -38.48 41.21 -14.87
N VAL A 328 -38.83 41.78 -13.72
CA VAL A 328 -39.34 41.13 -12.52
C VAL A 328 -40.44 41.99 -11.92
N SER A 329 -41.30 41.41 -11.08
CA SER A 329 -42.22 42.20 -10.26
C SER A 329 -41.49 42.73 -9.04
N GLY A 330 -41.75 43.96 -8.63
CA GLY A 330 -41.14 44.53 -7.41
C GLY A 330 -41.38 46.01 -7.21
N MET A 331 -40.72 46.55 -6.18
CA MET A 331 -40.71 47.99 -5.92
C MET A 331 -39.56 48.64 -6.67
N TYR A 332 -39.88 49.61 -7.53
CA TYR A 332 -38.91 50.37 -8.31
C TYR A 332 -38.79 51.81 -7.80
N VAL A 333 -37.57 52.31 -7.72
CA VAL A 333 -37.30 53.76 -7.67
C VAL A 333 -37.16 54.23 -9.10
N ILE A 334 -37.97 55.21 -9.51
CA ILE A 334 -38.01 55.74 -10.87
C ILE A 334 -37.84 57.25 -10.79
N SER A 335 -36.88 57.81 -11.53
CA SER A 335 -36.52 59.22 -11.52
C SER A 335 -36.41 59.76 -12.94
N TRP A 336 -36.95 60.95 -13.18
CA TRP A 336 -36.81 61.64 -14.45
C TRP A 336 -36.69 63.14 -14.26
N THR A 337 -36.00 63.79 -15.19
CA THR A 337 -35.85 65.23 -15.29
C THR A 337 -36.16 65.66 -16.71
N ALA A 338 -37.04 66.66 -16.85
CA ALA A 338 -37.27 67.35 -18.11
C ALA A 338 -36.84 68.82 -17.95
N ASN A 339 -35.97 69.28 -18.84
CA ASN A 339 -35.61 70.68 -18.97
C ASN A 339 -36.37 71.33 -20.13
N VAL A 340 -36.68 72.62 -20.01
CA VAL A 340 -37.31 73.45 -21.04
C VAL A 340 -36.46 74.66 -21.33
N ASN A 341 -36.53 75.23 -22.54
CA ASN A 341 -35.77 76.42 -22.88
C ASN A 341 -36.36 77.68 -22.20
N TYR A 342 -35.78 78.83 -22.51
CA TYR A 342 -36.30 80.13 -22.14
C TYR A 342 -37.65 80.45 -22.82
N LYS A 343 -38.60 81.02 -22.06
CA LYS A 343 -39.98 81.34 -22.46
C LYS A 343 -40.88 80.15 -22.81
N GLU A 344 -40.52 78.96 -22.35
CA GLU A 344 -41.25 77.72 -22.58
C GLU A 344 -41.80 77.13 -21.28
N ALA A 345 -42.82 76.28 -21.40
CA ALA A 345 -43.32 75.50 -20.29
C ALA A 345 -43.81 74.14 -20.79
N GLN A 346 -43.54 73.08 -20.03
CA GLN A 346 -43.91 71.72 -20.41
C GLN A 346 -44.16 70.85 -19.18
N ALA A 347 -45.32 70.18 -19.15
CA ALA A 347 -45.59 69.07 -18.24
C ALA A 347 -44.98 67.78 -18.79
N THR A 348 -44.51 66.91 -17.89
CA THR A 348 -44.21 65.51 -18.22
C THR A 348 -44.87 64.57 -17.22
N GLU A 349 -45.20 63.36 -17.66
CA GLU A 349 -45.94 62.36 -16.92
C GLU A 349 -45.17 61.04 -16.97
N LEU A 350 -44.97 60.40 -15.82
CA LEU A 350 -44.53 59.01 -15.76
C LEU A 350 -45.76 58.10 -15.89
N VAL A 351 -45.73 57.23 -16.89
CA VAL A 351 -46.79 56.26 -17.21
C VAL A 351 -46.30 54.87 -16.90
N VAL A 352 -47.16 54.06 -16.26
CA VAL A 352 -46.95 52.61 -16.08
C VAL A 352 -48.16 51.89 -16.64
N ASN A 353 -47.93 51.01 -17.62
CA ASN A 353 -48.94 50.22 -18.32
C ASN A 353 -50.15 51.07 -18.77
N GLY A 354 -49.88 52.14 -19.54
CA GLY A 354 -50.88 53.08 -20.05
C GLY A 354 -51.52 54.03 -19.01
N VAL A 355 -51.20 53.92 -17.73
CA VAL A 355 -51.76 54.77 -16.66
C VAL A 355 -50.70 55.71 -16.09
N ALA A 356 -50.92 57.03 -16.21
CA ALA A 356 -50.10 58.05 -15.57
C ALA A 356 -50.11 57.87 -14.04
N LYS A 357 -48.93 57.88 -13.41
CA LYS A 357 -48.73 57.66 -11.97
C LYS A 357 -48.27 58.92 -11.23
N ALA A 358 -47.50 59.78 -11.90
CA ALA A 358 -47.00 61.04 -11.36
C ALA A 358 -46.64 62.01 -12.49
N SER A 359 -46.53 63.30 -12.19
CA SER A 359 -46.22 64.35 -13.16
C SER A 359 -45.24 65.40 -12.61
N SER A 360 -44.47 66.01 -13.50
CA SER A 360 -43.67 67.22 -13.27
C SER A 360 -44.08 68.33 -14.24
N TYR A 361 -43.75 69.58 -13.92
CA TYR A 361 -44.03 70.74 -14.78
C TYR A 361 -42.91 71.77 -14.62
N ALA A 362 -42.24 72.11 -15.72
CA ALA A 362 -41.25 73.18 -15.78
C ALA A 362 -41.85 74.39 -16.51
N ASP A 363 -41.55 75.60 -16.06
CA ASP A 363 -42.12 76.85 -16.60
C ASP A 363 -41.10 78.00 -16.51
N THR A 364 -40.69 78.53 -17.67
CA THR A 364 -39.92 79.78 -17.84
C THR A 364 -40.71 80.81 -18.65
N ALA A 365 -41.99 80.56 -18.96
CA ALA A 365 -42.84 81.38 -19.82
C ALA A 365 -43.06 82.81 -19.27
N ARG A 366 -42.65 83.06 -18.02
CA ARG A 366 -42.78 84.34 -17.31
C ARG A 366 -41.45 84.84 -16.72
N GLY A 367 -40.35 84.64 -17.44
CA GLY A 367 -39.02 85.18 -17.12
C GLY A 367 -38.54 86.31 -18.06
N GLY A 368 -37.66 87.18 -17.58
CA GLY A 368 -37.03 88.28 -18.33
C GLY A 368 -35.56 88.04 -18.71
N ASP A 369 -35.03 86.89 -18.33
CA ASP A 369 -33.64 86.69 -17.88
C ASP A 369 -32.79 85.89 -18.89
N GLY A 370 -33.44 85.00 -19.65
CA GLY A 370 -32.79 84.04 -20.54
C GLY A 370 -32.65 82.62 -19.94
N ASP A 371 -33.20 82.40 -18.74
CA ASP A 371 -33.02 81.17 -17.97
C ASP A 371 -33.73 79.93 -18.56
N TYR A 372 -33.15 78.76 -18.27
CA TYR A 372 -33.70 77.44 -18.58
C TYR A 372 -34.47 76.88 -17.39
N GLY A 373 -35.56 76.16 -17.65
CA GLY A 373 -36.38 75.52 -16.62
C GLY A 373 -36.00 74.05 -16.45
N SER A 374 -36.19 73.50 -15.26
CA SER A 374 -36.00 72.08 -14.98
C SER A 374 -37.06 71.60 -13.99
N ALA A 375 -37.64 70.42 -14.24
CA ALA A 375 -38.57 69.77 -13.33
C ALA A 375 -38.26 68.28 -13.20
N SER A 376 -37.56 67.93 -12.12
CA SER A 376 -37.30 66.55 -11.70
C SER A 376 -38.44 66.00 -10.85
N GLN A 377 -38.71 64.70 -10.98
CA GLN A 377 -39.57 63.92 -10.10
C GLN A 377 -38.88 62.61 -9.73
N THR A 378 -39.21 62.03 -8.59
CA THR A 378 -38.76 60.69 -8.21
C THR A 378 -39.86 59.99 -7.41
N VAL A 379 -40.21 58.78 -7.84
CA VAL A 379 -41.29 57.99 -7.26
C VAL A 379 -40.78 56.61 -6.85
N VAL A 380 -41.43 56.04 -5.85
CA VAL A 380 -41.21 54.65 -5.41
C VAL A 380 -42.55 53.93 -5.53
N LEU A 381 -42.67 53.01 -6.48
CA LEU A 381 -43.94 52.34 -6.80
C LEU A 381 -43.72 50.88 -7.22
N GLN A 382 -44.77 50.07 -7.08
CA GLN A 382 -44.77 48.69 -7.56
C GLN A 382 -44.93 48.67 -9.08
N VAL A 383 -44.09 47.91 -9.77
CA VAL A 383 -44.25 47.54 -11.18
C VAL A 383 -44.22 46.02 -11.26
N ASN A 384 -45.10 45.43 -12.04
CA ASN A 384 -45.18 43.97 -12.24
C ASN A 384 -44.38 43.54 -13.48
N LYS A 385 -43.87 42.30 -13.47
CA LYS A 385 -43.11 41.74 -14.60
C LYS A 385 -43.87 41.87 -15.92
N GLY A 386 -43.24 42.50 -16.91
CA GLY A 386 -43.81 42.76 -18.24
C GLY A 386 -44.63 44.05 -18.36
N GLU A 387 -44.81 44.83 -17.30
CA GLU A 387 -45.40 46.17 -17.41
C GLU A 387 -44.41 47.17 -18.02
N GLU A 388 -44.91 47.97 -18.96
CA GLU A 388 -44.18 49.06 -19.61
C GLU A 388 -44.15 50.30 -18.71
N VAL A 389 -43.00 50.97 -18.65
CA VAL A 389 -42.80 52.26 -17.96
C VAL A 389 -42.17 53.24 -18.94
N LEU A 390 -42.76 54.43 -19.07
CA LEU A 390 -42.26 55.48 -19.95
C LEU A 390 -42.52 56.88 -19.36
N VAL A 391 -41.80 57.87 -19.86
CA VAL A 391 -42.13 59.30 -19.64
C VAL A 391 -42.75 59.85 -20.92
N GLN A 392 -43.82 60.62 -20.79
CA GLN A 392 -44.46 61.34 -21.89
C GLN A 392 -44.64 62.82 -21.56
N THR A 393 -44.98 63.64 -22.56
CA THR A 393 -45.52 64.99 -22.33
C THR A 393 -46.92 64.92 -21.69
N GLY A 394 -47.19 65.81 -20.75
CA GLY A 394 -48.55 66.03 -20.24
C GLY A 394 -49.36 66.99 -21.13
N THR A 395 -50.60 67.26 -20.71
CA THR A 395 -51.52 68.16 -21.43
C THR A 395 -51.28 69.66 -21.21
N ASN A 396 -50.45 70.03 -20.23
CA ASN A 396 -50.14 71.41 -19.89
C ASN A 396 -48.77 71.81 -20.44
N GLY A 397 -48.70 72.97 -21.08
CA GLY A 397 -47.50 73.42 -21.78
C GLY A 397 -47.39 72.85 -23.19
N ASN A 398 -46.49 73.43 -23.97
CA ASN A 398 -46.17 73.07 -25.35
C ASN A 398 -44.72 73.44 -25.72
N GLY A 399 -43.86 73.47 -24.70
CA GLY A 399 -42.43 73.80 -24.81
C GLY A 399 -41.61 72.62 -25.31
N ASP A 400 -40.41 72.93 -25.76
CA ASP A 400 -39.48 71.92 -26.25
C ASP A 400 -38.72 71.31 -25.06
N VAL A 401 -38.41 70.00 -25.13
CA VAL A 401 -37.67 69.31 -24.07
C VAL A 401 -36.19 69.33 -24.41
N HIS A 402 -35.39 70.02 -23.60
CA HIS A 402 -33.98 70.29 -23.87
C HIS A 402 -33.11 69.04 -23.70
N GLY A 403 -32.31 68.70 -24.71
CA GLY A 403 -31.40 67.55 -24.72
C GLY A 403 -30.06 67.85 -24.05
N ALA A 404 -28.96 67.55 -24.74
CA ALA A 404 -27.58 67.86 -24.31
C ALA A 404 -27.28 67.47 -22.85
N ASP A 405 -27.70 66.27 -22.45
CA ASP A 405 -27.49 65.65 -21.13
C ASP A 405 -28.32 66.27 -19.98
N TYR A 406 -29.10 67.32 -20.23
CA TYR A 406 -29.91 68.00 -19.20
C TYR A 406 -31.21 67.25 -18.87
N SER A 407 -31.87 66.64 -19.85
CA SER A 407 -33.06 65.81 -19.62
C SER A 407 -32.70 64.32 -19.53
N THR A 408 -33.23 63.64 -18.51
CA THR A 408 -32.79 62.30 -18.08
C THR A 408 -33.93 61.41 -17.61
N PHE A 409 -33.75 60.09 -17.71
CA PHE A 409 -34.65 59.08 -17.20
C PHE A 409 -33.84 57.90 -16.64
N SER A 410 -34.15 57.47 -15.42
CA SER A 410 -33.54 56.31 -14.78
C SER A 410 -34.54 55.54 -13.93
N ALA A 411 -34.31 54.24 -13.78
CA ALA A 411 -34.98 53.43 -12.77
C ALA A 411 -34.03 52.37 -12.23
N PHE A 412 -34.26 51.95 -10.99
CA PHE A 412 -33.68 50.74 -10.42
C PHE A 412 -34.67 50.00 -9.52
N LEU A 413 -34.52 48.68 -9.46
CA LEU A 413 -35.26 47.83 -8.53
C LEU A 413 -34.73 48.05 -7.11
N LEU A 414 -35.61 48.42 -6.18
CA LEU A 414 -35.28 48.58 -4.77
C LEU A 414 -35.31 47.22 -4.05
N PHE A 415 -36.32 46.40 -4.36
CA PHE A 415 -36.39 44.98 -4.01
C PHE A 415 -37.44 44.27 -4.88
N PRO A 416 -37.18 43.01 -5.30
CA PRO A 416 -38.17 42.19 -6.00
C PRO A 416 -39.32 41.80 -5.07
N HIS A 417 -40.47 41.49 -5.65
CA HIS A 417 -41.53 40.71 -4.99
C HIS A 417 -41.30 39.22 -5.28
N SER A 418 -41.50 38.39 -4.25
CA SER A 418 -41.41 36.93 -4.28
C SER A 418 -42.66 36.28 -4.87
#